data_AF-A0A9X9N477-F1
#
_entry.id   AF-A0A9X9N477-F1
#
_cell.length_a   1.000
_cell.length_b   1.000
_cell.length_c   1.000
_cell.angle_alpha   90.00
_cell.angle_beta   90.00
_cell.angle_gamma   90.00
#
_symmetry.space_group_name_H-M   'P 1'
#
loop_
_entity.id
_entity.type
_entity.pdbx_description
1 polymer ?
#
loop_
_entity_poly.entity_id
_entity_poly.type
_entity_poly.pdbx_seq_one_letter_code
_entity_poly.pdbx_strand_id
1 'polypeptide(L)'
;MIDGDGKTTTTIIENGAKGDKGDPGKNAKADVKPGEEKGTHIVTITDGDGNTTTTIISDGKDGKNADGKFGLRDEDGEEIPRDLNKFIQIKGGDTLTENGQNLGKNISVKKVGEGDNAALEVSLKPNLTVNSVTANKVTTNELKAGPVTINKDGIDAGNTTIQNVAPGKKGTDAVNVDQLNQKFGDVNSNVNKVDNNARAGVAQALATAGLPQAYLPGKSMLAIGGGHYRGETGYAVGFSSISDGGNWIIKGTASGNSRGHFGATAAVGYQW
;
A
#
# COMPACT_ATOMS: atom_id res chain seq x y z
N MET A 1 -19.99 38.13 71.75
CA MET A 1 -20.43 37.34 70.58
C MET A 1 -19.86 37.98 69.33
N ILE A 2 -19.46 37.19 68.32
CA ILE A 2 -18.94 37.68 67.04
C ILE A 2 -20.05 37.49 66.01
N ASP A 3 -20.42 38.54 65.27
CA ASP A 3 -21.38 38.42 64.16
C ASP A 3 -20.74 37.81 62.91
N GLY A 4 -21.57 37.57 61.87
CA GLY A 4 -21.12 37.00 60.60
C GLY A 4 -20.12 37.86 59.81
N ASP A 5 -19.90 39.12 60.21
CA ASP A 5 -18.93 40.05 59.62
C ASP A 5 -17.66 40.20 60.49
N GLY A 6 -17.53 39.38 61.54
CA GLY A 6 -16.36 39.34 62.41
C GLY A 6 -16.35 40.42 63.51
N LYS A 7 -17.46 41.14 63.73
CA LYS A 7 -17.55 42.21 64.73
C LYS A 7 -17.99 41.64 66.08
N THR A 8 -17.21 41.93 67.11
CA THR A 8 -17.48 41.43 68.47
C THR A 8 -18.30 42.44 69.25
N THR A 9 -19.48 42.02 69.74
CA THR A 9 -20.21 42.74 70.79
C THR A 9 -19.97 42.04 72.12
N THR A 10 -19.40 42.77 73.09
CA THR A 10 -19.14 42.28 74.45
C THR A 10 -20.00 43.07 75.43
N THR A 11 -20.80 42.37 76.21
CA THR A 11 -21.51 42.97 77.35
C THR A 11 -20.89 42.45 78.63
N ILE A 12 -20.32 43.35 79.43
CA ILE A 12 -19.75 43.01 80.74
C ILE A 12 -20.84 43.26 81.78
N ILE A 13 -21.17 42.22 82.56
CA ILE A 13 -22.06 42.35 83.72
C ILE A 13 -21.16 42.46 84.94
N GLU A 14 -21.14 43.63 85.58
CA GLU A 14 -20.45 43.83 86.85
C GLU A 14 -21.39 43.55 88.02
N ASN A 15 -20.86 42.98 89.10
CA ASN A 15 -21.63 42.81 90.33
C ASN A 15 -21.97 44.18 90.92
N GLY A 16 -23.20 44.35 91.41
CA GLY A 16 -23.61 45.59 92.09
C GLY A 16 -22.70 45.90 93.29
N ALA A 17 -22.36 47.17 93.49
CA ALA A 17 -21.54 47.61 94.62
C ALA A 17 -22.13 47.15 95.96
N LYS A 18 -21.27 46.77 96.91
CA LYS A 18 -21.67 46.36 98.27
C LYS A 18 -22.32 47.57 98.98
N GLY A 19 -23.56 47.43 99.46
CA GLY A 19 -24.25 48.52 100.15
C GLY A 19 -23.60 48.85 101.50
N ASP A 20 -23.79 50.09 101.99
CA ASP A 20 -23.14 50.67 103.18
C ASP A 20 -23.34 49.88 104.49
N LYS A 21 -24.21 48.86 104.52
CA LYS A 21 -24.50 48.00 105.68
C LYS A 21 -24.15 46.52 105.48
N GLY A 22 -23.50 46.16 104.38
CA GLY A 22 -23.03 44.80 104.12
C GLY A 22 -24.04 43.84 103.51
N ASP A 23 -25.22 44.31 103.11
CA ASP A 23 -26.18 43.52 102.34
C ASP A 23 -25.64 43.22 100.92
N PRO A 24 -25.90 42.03 100.35
CA PRO A 24 -25.50 41.72 98.98
C PRO A 24 -26.17 42.67 97.98
N GLY A 25 -25.38 43.21 97.03
CA GLY A 25 -25.88 44.07 95.96
C GLY A 25 -26.88 43.35 95.06
N LYS A 26 -27.79 44.10 94.42
CA LYS A 26 -28.81 43.52 93.53
C LYS A 26 -28.14 42.97 92.26
N ASN A 27 -28.35 41.70 91.94
CA ASN A 27 -27.76 41.05 90.77
C ASN A 27 -28.55 41.36 89.50
N ALA A 28 -27.84 41.62 88.40
CA ALA A 28 -28.45 41.67 87.07
C ALA A 28 -28.89 40.27 86.62
N LYS A 29 -29.93 40.22 85.79
CA LYS A 29 -30.45 38.98 85.17
C LYS A 29 -30.49 39.14 83.65
N ALA A 30 -30.06 38.12 82.94
CA ALA A 30 -30.21 38.03 81.48
C ALA A 30 -31.29 37.00 81.15
N ASP A 31 -32.19 37.36 80.25
CA ASP A 31 -33.19 36.47 79.68
C ASP A 31 -33.03 36.44 78.16
N VAL A 32 -33.18 35.26 77.57
CA VAL A 32 -33.03 35.06 76.12
C VAL A 32 -34.30 34.44 75.59
N LYS A 33 -34.94 35.15 74.65
CA LYS A 33 -36.16 34.68 73.98
C LYS A 33 -35.96 34.61 72.48
N PRO A 34 -36.73 33.77 71.76
CA PRO A 34 -36.82 33.86 70.31
C PRO A 34 -37.29 35.25 69.88
N GLY A 35 -36.69 35.80 68.83
CA GLY A 35 -37.12 37.05 68.21
C GLY A 35 -38.30 36.86 67.27
N GLU A 36 -38.84 37.96 66.76
CA GLU A 36 -40.00 37.96 65.86
C GLU A 36 -39.66 37.39 64.48
N GLU A 37 -38.42 37.56 64.01
CA GLU A 37 -37.93 37.00 62.76
C GLU A 37 -37.26 35.63 62.97
N LYS A 38 -37.50 34.69 62.06
CA LYS A 38 -36.95 33.33 62.14
C LYS A 38 -35.42 33.36 62.12
N GLY A 39 -34.80 32.72 63.10
CA GLY A 39 -33.34 32.73 63.27
C GLY A 39 -32.82 33.97 63.99
N THR A 40 -33.67 34.71 64.71
CA THR A 40 -33.24 35.79 65.60
C THR A 40 -33.55 35.47 67.05
N HIS A 41 -32.75 36.01 67.98
CA HIS A 41 -32.93 35.90 69.41
C HIS A 41 -32.83 37.28 70.07
N ILE A 42 -33.71 37.55 71.03
CA ILE A 42 -33.73 38.77 71.80
C ILE A 42 -33.09 38.47 73.16
N VAL A 43 -31.98 39.14 73.44
CA VAL A 43 -31.32 39.10 74.73
C VAL A 43 -31.69 40.36 75.49
N THR A 44 -32.38 40.20 76.62
CA THR A 44 -32.73 41.30 77.51
C THR A 44 -31.95 41.15 78.80
N ILE A 45 -31.16 42.17 79.13
CA ILE A 45 -30.43 42.26 80.40
C ILE A 45 -31.17 43.27 81.25
N THR A 46 -31.58 42.84 82.44
CA THR A 46 -32.14 43.72 83.47
C THR A 46 -31.07 43.93 84.54
N ASP A 47 -30.69 45.17 84.79
CA ASP A 47 -29.75 45.50 85.86
C ASP A 47 -30.38 45.32 87.25
N GLY A 48 -29.58 45.48 88.31
CA GLY A 48 -30.05 45.35 89.68
C GLY A 48 -31.15 46.35 90.06
N ASP A 49 -31.24 47.49 89.37
CA ASP A 49 -32.20 48.55 89.65
C ASP A 49 -33.46 48.48 88.78
N GLY A 50 -33.52 47.49 87.88
CA GLY A 50 -34.68 47.20 87.04
C GLY A 50 -34.63 47.84 85.65
N ASN A 51 -33.54 48.52 85.28
CA ASN A 51 -33.40 49.04 83.92
C ASN A 51 -33.06 47.90 82.96
N THR A 52 -33.71 47.91 81.80
CA THR A 52 -33.54 46.86 80.80
C THR A 52 -32.78 47.38 79.58
N THR A 53 -31.76 46.64 79.15
CA THR A 53 -31.12 46.81 77.84
C THR A 53 -31.42 45.58 76.99
N THR A 54 -31.87 45.78 75.76
CA THR A 54 -32.23 44.69 74.85
C THR A 54 -31.42 44.77 73.57
N THR A 55 -30.89 43.63 73.12
CA THR A 55 -30.21 43.47 71.83
C THR A 55 -30.81 42.29 71.09
N ILE A 56 -30.99 42.45 69.77
CA ILE A 56 -31.40 41.37 68.88
C ILE A 56 -30.13 40.79 68.24
N ILE A 57 -29.97 39.47 68.32
CA ILE A 57 -28.92 38.71 67.63
C ILE A 57 -29.56 37.83 66.56
N SER A 58 -28.83 37.57 65.47
CA SER A 58 -29.27 36.68 64.40
C SER A 58 -28.37 35.45 64.30
N ASP A 59 -28.92 34.33 63.88
CA ASP A 59 -28.19 33.12 63.51
C ASP A 59 -27.27 33.42 62.31
N GLY A 60 -26.19 32.64 62.19
CA GLY A 60 -25.37 32.66 60.98
C GLY A 60 -26.14 32.12 59.77
N LYS A 61 -25.81 32.61 58.56
CA LYS A 61 -26.36 32.04 57.30
C LYS A 61 -26.01 30.54 57.22
N ASP A 62 -26.98 29.70 56.88
CA ASP A 62 -26.68 28.29 56.58
C ASP A 62 -25.95 28.20 55.23
N GLY A 63 -24.88 27.41 55.16
CA GLY A 63 -24.01 27.34 53.97
C GLY A 63 -24.66 26.79 52.70
N LYS A 64 -25.98 26.60 52.67
CA LYS A 64 -26.76 26.11 51.53
C LYS A 64 -26.86 27.11 50.39
N ASN A 65 -26.77 28.40 50.70
CA ASN A 65 -26.80 29.50 49.72
C ASN A 65 -25.40 30.08 49.50
N ALA A 66 -24.37 29.23 49.43
CA ALA A 66 -23.02 29.70 49.16
C ALA A 66 -22.94 30.33 47.77
N ASP A 67 -22.70 31.64 47.73
CA ASP A 67 -22.47 32.40 46.50
C ASP A 67 -21.01 32.19 46.07
N GLY A 68 -20.78 31.18 45.22
CA GLY A 68 -19.44 30.82 44.75
C GLY A 68 -19.47 30.04 43.45
N LYS A 69 -18.28 29.82 42.87
CA LYS A 69 -18.08 29.00 41.67
C LYS A 69 -17.22 27.79 41.99
N PHE A 70 -17.58 26.65 41.42
CA PHE A 70 -16.72 25.48 41.32
C PHE A 70 -15.95 25.55 39.99
N GLY A 71 -14.62 25.50 40.04
CA GLY A 71 -13.76 25.57 38.86
C GLY A 71 -13.14 24.22 38.54
N LEU A 72 -13.22 23.81 37.27
CA LEU A 72 -12.36 22.77 36.69
C LEU A 72 -11.31 23.46 35.82
N ARG A 73 -10.16 22.82 35.57
CA ARG A 73 -9.23 23.23 34.51
C ARG A 73 -9.22 22.18 33.41
N ASP A 74 -9.14 22.61 32.15
CA ASP A 74 -8.94 21.71 31.02
C ASP A 74 -7.45 21.33 30.84
N GLU A 75 -7.17 20.53 29.82
CA GLU A 75 -5.82 20.07 29.47
C GLU A 75 -4.84 21.21 29.10
N ASP A 76 -5.36 22.36 28.65
CA ASP A 76 -4.56 23.54 28.31
C ASP A 76 -4.40 24.49 29.52
N GLY A 77 -5.04 24.17 30.64
CA GLY A 77 -4.98 24.90 31.89
C GLY A 77 -5.99 26.05 32.01
N GLU A 78 -6.93 26.15 31.08
CA GLU A 78 -8.00 27.15 31.10
C GLU A 78 -9.04 26.80 32.17
N GLU A 79 -9.49 27.81 32.92
CA GLU A 79 -10.49 27.60 33.97
C GLU A 79 -11.91 27.56 33.38
N ILE A 80 -12.67 26.53 33.77
CA ILE A 80 -14.09 26.34 33.44
C ILE A 80 -14.92 26.59 34.71
N PRO A 81 -15.23 27.86 35.04
CA PRO A 81 -15.97 28.19 36.24
C PRO A 81 -17.47 27.93 36.05
N ARG A 82 -18.09 27.24 37.01
CA ARG A 82 -19.53 26.99 37.05
C ARG A 82 -20.10 27.36 38.40
N ASP A 83 -21.26 28.00 38.41
CA ASP A 83 -21.92 28.39 39.65
C ASP A 83 -22.24 27.13 40.49
N LEU A 84 -22.10 27.25 41.81
CA LEU A 84 -22.50 26.19 42.72
C LEU A 84 -23.99 25.84 42.53
N ASN A 85 -24.36 24.59 42.79
CA ASN A 85 -25.71 24.05 42.54
C ASN A 85 -26.14 23.98 41.05
N LYS A 86 -25.20 24.07 40.10
CA LYS A 86 -25.43 23.76 38.67
C LYS A 86 -24.68 22.49 38.24
N PHE A 87 -25.22 21.78 37.26
CA PHE A 87 -24.56 20.59 36.70
C PHE A 87 -23.39 20.98 35.78
N ILE A 88 -22.32 20.19 35.79
CA ILE A 88 -21.25 20.21 34.79
C ILE A 88 -21.42 18.96 33.92
N GLN A 89 -21.47 19.13 32.60
CA GLN A 89 -21.48 18.00 31.67
C GLN A 89 -20.09 17.87 31.06
N ILE A 90 -19.41 16.76 31.35
CA ILE A 90 -18.13 16.39 30.75
C ILE A 90 -18.45 15.40 29.63
N LYS A 91 -18.06 15.74 28.39
CA LYS A 91 -18.08 14.80 27.25
C LYS A 91 -16.62 14.52 26.90
N GLY A 92 -16.24 13.26 26.75
CA GLY A 92 -14.92 12.91 26.19
C GLY A 92 -14.79 13.40 24.74
N GLY A 93 -13.58 13.38 24.17
CA GLY A 93 -13.26 13.84 22.80
C GLY A 93 -14.01 13.10 21.68
N ASP A 94 -13.31 12.35 20.82
CA ASP A 94 -13.91 11.54 19.73
C ASP A 94 -14.97 10.59 20.30
N THR A 95 -16.21 11.07 20.35
CA THR A 95 -17.30 10.39 21.03
C THR A 95 -18.03 9.55 20.01
N LEU A 96 -17.88 8.23 20.11
CA LEU A 96 -18.66 7.25 19.36
C LEU A 96 -20.15 7.61 19.37
N THR A 97 -20.65 8.12 18.23
CA THR A 97 -22.08 8.42 18.09
C THR A 97 -22.86 7.12 17.96
N GLU A 98 -24.18 7.14 18.22
CA GLU A 98 -25.05 5.97 18.05
C GLU A 98 -25.04 5.42 16.61
N ASN A 99 -24.71 6.27 15.63
CA ASN A 99 -24.55 5.89 14.22
C ASN A 99 -23.14 5.35 13.89
N GLY A 100 -22.30 5.17 14.91
CA GLY A 100 -20.90 4.79 14.79
C GLY A 100 -19.97 5.97 14.45
N GLN A 101 -18.67 5.74 14.63
CA GLN A 101 -17.60 6.60 14.13
C GLN A 101 -16.64 5.76 13.29
N ASN A 102 -16.19 6.33 12.17
CA ASN A 102 -15.08 5.79 11.41
C ASN A 102 -13.79 6.24 12.10
N LEU A 103 -13.10 5.33 12.80
CA LEU A 103 -11.74 5.60 13.27
C LEU A 103 -10.79 5.39 12.08
N GLY A 104 -10.61 6.46 11.30
CA GLY A 104 -9.87 6.42 10.04
C GLY A 104 -10.66 5.83 8.87
N LYS A 105 -9.96 5.35 7.83
CA LYS A 105 -10.60 4.96 6.55
C LYS A 105 -11.25 3.56 6.56
N ASN A 106 -10.65 2.58 7.25
CA ASN A 106 -10.92 1.14 7.06
C ASN A 106 -11.73 0.48 8.18
N ILE A 107 -11.67 1.03 9.41
CA ILE A 107 -12.31 0.46 10.60
C ILE A 107 -13.51 1.33 10.97
N SER A 108 -14.65 0.70 11.22
CA SER A 108 -15.84 1.32 11.78
C SER A 108 -16.08 0.79 13.18
N VAL A 109 -16.44 1.67 14.11
CA VAL A 109 -16.86 1.28 15.46
C VAL A 109 -18.22 1.90 15.73
N LYS A 110 -19.19 1.11 16.21
CA LYS A 110 -20.52 1.60 16.60
C LYS A 110 -20.94 1.03 17.95
N LYS A 111 -21.74 1.79 18.68
CA LYS A 111 -22.38 1.32 19.91
C LYS A 111 -23.53 0.39 19.53
N VAL A 112 -23.61 -0.76 20.18
CA VAL A 112 -24.73 -1.71 20.04
C VAL A 112 -25.29 -2.03 21.41
N GLY A 113 -26.61 -2.08 21.53
CA GLY A 113 -27.31 -2.25 22.81
C GLY A 113 -27.49 -0.96 23.61
N GLU A 114 -28.32 -1.04 24.66
CA GLU A 114 -28.73 0.08 25.50
C GLU A 114 -28.38 -0.17 26.98
N GLY A 115 -28.26 0.91 27.76
CA GLY A 115 -28.00 0.87 29.20
C GLY A 115 -26.70 0.15 29.56
N ASP A 116 -26.76 -0.66 30.63
CA ASP A 116 -25.61 -1.41 31.17
C ASP A 116 -25.11 -2.52 30.24
N ASN A 117 -25.86 -2.85 29.18
CA ASN A 117 -25.50 -3.88 28.18
C ASN A 117 -24.93 -3.29 26.89
N ALA A 118 -24.62 -1.99 26.84
CA ALA A 118 -24.01 -1.38 25.68
C ALA A 118 -22.61 -1.96 25.39
N ALA A 119 -22.37 -2.39 24.16
CA ALA A 119 -21.09 -2.88 23.67
C ALA A 119 -20.60 -2.09 22.45
N LEU A 120 -19.33 -2.30 22.08
CA LEU A 120 -18.73 -1.75 20.88
C LEU A 120 -18.65 -2.84 19.80
N GLU A 121 -19.30 -2.62 18.67
CA GLU A 121 -19.11 -3.44 17.48
C GLU A 121 -18.01 -2.81 16.62
N VAL A 122 -16.91 -3.52 16.45
CA VAL A 122 -15.79 -3.15 15.57
C VAL A 122 -15.89 -3.96 14.29
N SER A 123 -15.84 -3.29 13.13
CA SER A 123 -15.93 -3.94 11.83
C SER A 123 -14.95 -3.34 10.83
N LEU A 124 -14.58 -4.13 9.83
CA LEU A 124 -13.83 -3.68 8.66
C LEU A 124 -14.79 -3.38 7.51
N LYS A 125 -14.47 -2.35 6.73
CA LYS A 125 -15.20 -2.09 5.48
C LYS A 125 -14.88 -3.18 4.45
N PRO A 126 -15.83 -3.51 3.55
CA PRO A 126 -15.58 -4.47 2.46
C PRO A 126 -14.41 -4.04 1.56
N ASN A 127 -14.27 -2.74 1.31
CA ASN A 127 -13.16 -2.15 0.58
C ASN A 127 -12.20 -1.46 1.54
N LEU A 128 -10.94 -1.88 1.52
CA LEU A 128 -9.88 -1.32 2.36
C LEU A 128 -8.97 -0.42 1.52
N THR A 129 -8.71 0.79 2.00
CA THR A 129 -7.70 1.70 1.43
C THR A 129 -6.43 1.58 2.27
N VAL A 130 -5.36 1.03 1.70
CA VAL A 130 -4.05 0.87 2.36
C VAL A 130 -2.94 1.34 1.44
N ASN A 131 -1.83 1.82 2.00
CA ASN A 131 -0.66 2.23 1.22
C ASN A 131 0.15 1.03 0.73
N SER A 132 0.21 -0.04 1.53
CA SER A 132 0.94 -1.26 1.22
C SER A 132 0.29 -2.45 1.93
N VAL A 133 0.53 -3.64 1.37
CA VAL A 133 0.14 -4.92 1.96
C VAL A 133 1.40 -5.78 2.06
N THR A 134 1.81 -6.12 3.27
CA THR A 134 2.85 -7.13 3.53
C THR A 134 2.17 -8.39 4.05
N ALA A 135 2.13 -9.43 3.22
CA ALA A 135 1.49 -10.69 3.57
C ALA A 135 2.37 -11.86 3.14
N ASN A 136 2.42 -12.92 3.95
CA ASN A 136 3.18 -14.14 3.61
C ASN A 136 2.62 -14.83 2.36
N LYS A 137 1.30 -14.79 2.18
CA LYS A 137 0.61 -15.34 1.02
C LYS A 137 -0.63 -14.51 0.74
N VAL A 138 -0.83 -14.14 -0.52
CA VAL A 138 -2.05 -13.51 -1.02
C VAL A 138 -2.83 -14.56 -1.80
N THR A 139 -4.06 -14.85 -1.38
CA THR A 139 -4.99 -15.69 -2.14
C THR A 139 -6.14 -14.80 -2.57
N THR A 140 -6.30 -14.65 -3.88
CA THR A 140 -7.36 -13.82 -4.49
C THR A 140 -7.88 -14.51 -5.74
N ASN A 141 -9.12 -14.23 -6.12
CA ASN A 141 -9.67 -14.66 -7.40
C ASN A 141 -9.04 -13.88 -8.55
N GLU A 142 -8.73 -12.60 -8.31
CA GLU A 142 -8.15 -11.68 -9.28
C GLU A 142 -7.29 -10.63 -8.57
N LEU A 143 -6.12 -10.35 -9.12
CA LEU A 143 -5.28 -9.21 -8.77
C LEU A 143 -5.16 -8.30 -9.99
N LYS A 144 -5.62 -7.05 -9.86
CA LYS A 144 -5.47 -6.00 -10.88
C LYS A 144 -4.43 -4.98 -10.44
N ALA A 145 -3.42 -4.78 -11.28
CA ALA A 145 -2.38 -3.77 -11.11
C ALA A 145 -2.34 -2.89 -12.38
N GLY A 146 -3.19 -1.85 -12.39
CA GLY A 146 -3.44 -1.09 -13.61
C GLY A 146 -4.07 -1.98 -14.70
N PRO A 147 -3.49 -2.05 -15.92
CA PRO A 147 -3.99 -2.92 -16.98
C PRO A 147 -3.60 -4.40 -16.81
N VAL A 148 -2.67 -4.71 -15.90
CA VAL A 148 -2.21 -6.08 -15.67
C VAL A 148 -3.20 -6.84 -14.78
N THR A 149 -3.56 -8.06 -15.19
CA THR A 149 -4.45 -8.95 -14.45
C THR A 149 -3.77 -10.28 -14.16
N ILE A 150 -3.84 -10.74 -12.91
CA ILE A 150 -3.41 -12.08 -12.48
C ILE A 150 -4.63 -12.81 -11.91
N ASN A 151 -5.01 -13.93 -12.50
CA ASN A 151 -6.17 -14.72 -12.08
C ASN A 151 -5.95 -16.22 -12.38
N LYS A 152 -7.02 -17.02 -12.25
CA LYS A 152 -6.97 -18.47 -12.52
C LYS A 152 -6.56 -18.86 -13.95
N ASP A 153 -6.73 -17.97 -14.91
CA ASP A 153 -6.42 -18.22 -16.33
C ASP A 153 -4.98 -17.84 -16.67
N GLY A 154 -4.27 -17.18 -15.75
CA GLY A 154 -2.85 -16.84 -15.87
C GLY A 154 -2.57 -15.37 -15.64
N ILE A 155 -1.62 -14.84 -16.41
CA ILE A 155 -1.17 -13.45 -16.35
C ILE A 155 -1.49 -12.78 -17.69
N ASP A 156 -2.32 -11.76 -17.67
CA ASP A 156 -2.51 -10.83 -18.78
C ASP A 156 -1.72 -9.55 -18.51
N ALA A 157 -0.75 -9.24 -19.36
CA ALA A 157 0.07 -8.03 -19.25
C ALA A 157 -0.66 -6.76 -19.74
N GLY A 158 -1.83 -6.87 -20.35
CA GLY A 158 -2.63 -5.73 -20.79
C GLY A 158 -1.88 -4.81 -21.75
N ASN A 159 -1.18 -5.38 -22.73
CA ASN A 159 -0.30 -4.68 -23.68
C ASN A 159 0.81 -3.84 -23.02
N THR A 160 1.21 -4.17 -21.80
CA THR A 160 2.31 -3.51 -21.09
C THR A 160 3.62 -4.26 -21.35
N THR A 161 4.71 -3.51 -21.54
CA THR A 161 6.06 -4.08 -21.66
C THR A 161 6.46 -4.83 -20.38
N ILE A 162 6.92 -6.07 -20.53
CA ILE A 162 7.51 -6.86 -19.44
C ILE A 162 9.03 -6.77 -19.56
N GLN A 163 9.68 -6.13 -18.58
CA GLN A 163 11.13 -5.93 -18.55
C GLN A 163 11.80 -6.78 -17.45
N ASN A 164 13.13 -6.87 -17.50
CA ASN A 164 13.95 -7.68 -16.58
C ASN A 164 13.65 -9.19 -16.63
N VAL A 165 13.25 -9.68 -17.80
CA VAL A 165 13.11 -11.11 -18.08
C VAL A 165 14.51 -11.69 -18.33
N ALA A 166 15.03 -12.43 -17.35
CA ALA A 166 16.27 -13.18 -17.51
C ALA A 166 16.13 -14.25 -18.62
N PRO A 167 17.24 -14.69 -19.25
CA PRO A 167 17.18 -15.74 -20.25
C PRO A 167 16.51 -17.01 -19.70
N GLY A 168 15.52 -17.53 -20.44
CA GLY A 168 14.84 -18.78 -20.09
C GLY A 168 15.81 -19.97 -20.14
N LYS A 169 15.72 -20.87 -19.15
CA LYS A 169 16.58 -22.05 -19.01
C LYS A 169 15.82 -23.36 -19.22
N LYS A 170 14.53 -23.39 -18.87
CA LYS A 170 13.63 -24.53 -19.09
C LYS A 170 12.70 -24.26 -20.27
N GLY A 171 12.16 -25.30 -20.88
CA GLY A 171 11.26 -25.19 -22.04
C GLY A 171 9.93 -24.48 -21.77
N THR A 172 9.58 -24.22 -20.51
CA THR A 172 8.37 -23.49 -20.09
C THR A 172 8.66 -22.07 -19.61
N ASP A 173 9.93 -21.66 -19.60
CA ASP A 173 10.29 -20.30 -19.19
C ASP A 173 9.96 -19.32 -20.32
N ALA A 174 9.67 -18.07 -19.96
CA ALA A 174 9.58 -17.00 -20.94
C ALA A 174 10.96 -16.78 -21.60
N VAL A 175 10.96 -16.45 -22.90
CA VAL A 175 12.15 -16.04 -23.64
C VAL A 175 12.24 -14.52 -23.65
N ASN A 176 13.45 -13.99 -23.54
CA ASN A 176 13.68 -12.56 -23.72
C ASN A 176 14.06 -12.23 -25.18
N VAL A 177 14.07 -10.94 -25.51
CA VAL A 177 14.31 -10.46 -26.89
C VAL A 177 15.71 -10.80 -27.38
N ASP A 178 16.71 -10.84 -26.50
CA ASP A 178 18.08 -11.20 -26.87
C ASP A 178 18.17 -12.66 -27.34
N GLN A 179 17.52 -13.59 -26.64
CA GLN A 179 17.44 -15.00 -27.05
C GLN A 179 16.76 -15.15 -28.41
N LEU A 180 15.68 -14.39 -28.64
CA LEU A 180 14.96 -14.38 -29.92
C LEU A 180 15.84 -13.85 -31.06
N ASN A 181 16.49 -12.71 -30.86
CA ASN A 181 17.38 -12.09 -31.85
C ASN A 181 18.57 -12.98 -32.21
N GLN A 182 19.15 -13.69 -31.22
CA GLN A 182 20.20 -14.67 -31.48
C GLN A 182 19.72 -15.78 -32.42
N LYS A 183 18.53 -16.33 -32.17
CA LYS A 183 17.96 -17.38 -33.03
C LYS A 183 17.60 -16.88 -34.43
N PHE A 184 17.14 -15.64 -34.56
CA PHE A 184 16.99 -15.00 -35.87
C PHE A 184 18.32 -14.85 -36.61
N GLY A 185 19.40 -14.52 -35.91
CA GLY A 185 20.75 -14.48 -36.47
C GLY A 185 21.22 -15.85 -37.00
N ASP A 186 20.96 -16.92 -36.25
CA ASP A 186 21.25 -18.30 -36.65
C ASP A 186 20.51 -18.65 -37.96
N VAL A 187 19.22 -18.33 -38.03
CA VAL A 187 18.38 -18.60 -39.22
C VAL A 187 18.87 -17.80 -40.42
N ASN A 188 19.12 -16.51 -40.27
CA ASN A 188 19.62 -15.66 -41.37
C ASN A 188 20.96 -16.17 -41.91
N SER A 189 21.84 -16.61 -41.03
CA SER A 189 23.12 -17.23 -41.41
C SER A 189 22.93 -18.52 -42.21
N ASN A 190 21.96 -19.36 -41.81
CA ASN A 190 21.64 -20.58 -42.54
C ASN A 190 21.01 -20.31 -43.90
N VAL A 191 20.12 -19.31 -44.00
CA VAL A 191 19.54 -18.88 -45.29
C VAL A 191 20.64 -18.43 -46.26
N ASN A 192 21.58 -17.61 -45.79
CA ASN A 192 22.72 -17.18 -46.62
C ASN A 192 23.60 -18.36 -47.05
N LYS A 193 23.82 -19.33 -46.17
CA LYS A 193 24.55 -20.57 -46.53
C LYS A 193 23.82 -21.36 -47.61
N VAL A 194 22.50 -21.52 -47.51
CA VAL A 194 21.69 -22.23 -48.50
C VAL A 194 21.75 -21.53 -49.85
N ASP A 195 21.57 -20.20 -49.89
CA ASP A 195 21.65 -19.42 -51.13
C ASP A 195 23.03 -19.52 -51.78
N ASN A 196 24.12 -19.37 -51.02
CA ASN A 196 25.49 -19.52 -51.54
C ASN A 196 25.77 -20.94 -52.04
N ASN A 197 25.32 -21.98 -51.33
CA ASN A 197 25.44 -23.37 -51.77
C ASN A 197 24.67 -23.61 -53.08
N ALA A 198 23.46 -23.06 -53.23
CA ALA A 198 22.68 -23.17 -54.45
C ALA A 198 23.37 -22.48 -55.63
N ARG A 199 23.86 -21.25 -55.45
CA ARG A 199 24.60 -20.50 -56.48
C ARG A 199 25.86 -21.24 -56.94
N ALA A 200 26.61 -21.81 -56.00
CA ALA A 200 27.80 -22.60 -56.32
C ALA A 200 27.47 -23.91 -57.04
N GLY A 201 26.36 -24.56 -56.69
CA GLY A 201 25.82 -25.71 -57.44
C GLY A 201 25.48 -25.36 -58.89
N VAL A 202 24.88 -24.18 -59.13
CA VAL A 202 24.64 -23.69 -60.50
C VAL A 202 25.96 -23.42 -61.23
N ALA A 203 26.93 -22.77 -60.58
CA ALA A 203 28.25 -22.53 -61.18
C ALA A 203 28.97 -23.85 -61.55
N GLN A 204 28.86 -24.88 -60.72
CA GLN A 204 29.35 -26.23 -61.01
C GLN A 204 28.65 -26.86 -62.22
N ALA A 205 27.32 -26.76 -62.27
CA ALA A 205 26.55 -27.27 -63.40
C ALA A 205 26.94 -26.57 -64.71
N LEU A 206 27.14 -25.25 -64.69
CA LEU A 206 27.65 -24.49 -65.84
C LEU A 206 29.06 -24.95 -66.25
N ALA A 207 29.96 -25.17 -65.29
CA ALA A 207 31.31 -25.68 -65.56
C ALA A 207 31.27 -27.04 -66.28
N THR A 208 30.41 -27.95 -65.81
CA THR A 208 30.23 -29.27 -66.42
C THR A 208 29.54 -29.20 -67.79
N ALA A 209 28.54 -28.34 -67.94
CA ALA A 209 27.80 -28.15 -69.19
C ALA A 209 28.68 -27.54 -70.30
N GLY A 210 29.63 -26.68 -69.94
CA GLY A 210 30.58 -26.07 -70.88
C GLY A 210 31.69 -27.01 -71.39
N LEU A 211 31.78 -28.25 -70.90
CA LEU A 211 32.84 -29.19 -71.30
C LEU A 211 32.62 -29.72 -72.73
N PRO A 212 33.58 -29.51 -73.66
CA PRO A 212 33.51 -30.10 -75.00
C PRO A 212 33.53 -31.63 -74.95
N GLN A 213 32.97 -32.24 -76.00
CA GLN A 213 32.92 -33.69 -76.17
C GLN A 213 33.79 -34.11 -77.38
N ALA A 214 34.39 -35.30 -77.32
CA ALA A 214 34.99 -35.95 -78.48
C ALA A 214 33.98 -36.01 -79.64
N TYR A 215 34.46 -35.81 -80.87
CA TYR A 215 33.64 -35.78 -82.09
C TYR A 215 34.20 -36.68 -83.22
N LEU A 216 35.33 -37.35 -83.00
CA LEU A 216 35.96 -38.26 -83.97
C LEU A 216 35.88 -39.73 -83.48
N PRO A 217 35.49 -40.69 -84.34
CA PRO A 217 35.52 -42.11 -84.01
C PRO A 217 36.91 -42.61 -83.58
N GLY A 218 36.94 -43.50 -82.59
CA GLY A 218 38.19 -44.06 -82.02
C GLY A 218 39.05 -43.05 -81.26
N LYS A 219 38.54 -41.84 -80.96
CA LYS A 219 39.25 -40.80 -80.19
C LYS A 219 38.62 -40.61 -78.82
N SER A 220 39.49 -40.33 -77.85
CA SER A 220 39.12 -39.87 -76.52
C SER A 220 39.48 -38.40 -76.33
N MET A 221 38.77 -37.70 -75.45
CA MET A 221 39.00 -36.30 -75.11
C MET A 221 39.00 -36.13 -73.60
N LEU A 222 40.01 -35.41 -73.09
CA LEU A 222 40.05 -34.85 -71.74
C LEU A 222 39.75 -33.35 -71.85
N ALA A 223 38.85 -32.85 -71.01
CA ALA A 223 38.43 -31.45 -70.97
C ALA A 223 38.42 -30.92 -69.54
N ILE A 224 38.68 -29.62 -69.39
CA ILE A 224 38.59 -28.88 -68.13
C ILE A 224 37.71 -27.66 -68.38
N GLY A 225 36.80 -27.37 -67.45
CA GLY A 225 35.82 -26.30 -67.57
C GLY A 225 35.65 -25.56 -66.25
N GLY A 226 35.28 -24.28 -66.36
CA GLY A 226 34.96 -23.42 -65.23
C GLY A 226 33.59 -22.77 -65.43
N GLY A 227 32.93 -22.45 -64.33
CA GLY A 227 31.65 -21.75 -64.31
C GLY A 227 31.64 -20.69 -63.23
N HIS A 228 30.93 -19.59 -63.49
CA HIS A 228 30.75 -18.51 -62.53
C HIS A 228 29.29 -18.10 -62.51
N TYR A 229 28.70 -18.01 -61.33
CA TYR A 229 27.31 -17.59 -61.17
C TYR A 229 27.13 -16.80 -59.87
N ARG A 230 26.75 -15.52 -60.02
CA ARG A 230 26.38 -14.62 -58.91
C ARG A 230 27.39 -14.61 -57.74
N GLY A 231 28.68 -14.61 -58.05
CA GLY A 231 29.78 -14.53 -57.07
C GLY A 231 30.35 -15.88 -56.60
N GLU A 232 29.76 -17.00 -57.01
CA GLU A 232 30.28 -18.34 -56.73
C GLU A 232 30.89 -18.95 -58.01
N THR A 233 31.84 -19.88 -57.84
CA THR A 233 32.54 -20.53 -58.95
C THR A 233 32.42 -22.05 -58.89
N GLY A 234 32.44 -22.67 -60.06
CA GLY A 234 32.45 -24.10 -60.26
C GLY A 234 33.58 -24.50 -61.19
N TYR A 235 34.08 -25.72 -61.03
CA TYR A 235 35.09 -26.31 -61.88
C TYR A 235 34.72 -27.76 -62.19
N ALA A 236 35.10 -28.22 -63.38
CA ALA A 236 34.81 -29.57 -63.83
C ALA A 236 35.95 -30.12 -64.69
N VAL A 237 36.16 -31.43 -64.61
CA VAL A 237 37.03 -32.22 -65.48
C VAL A 237 36.16 -33.28 -66.12
N GLY A 238 36.23 -33.40 -67.45
CA GLY A 238 35.46 -34.34 -68.23
C GLY A 238 36.33 -35.26 -69.07
N PHE A 239 35.91 -36.50 -69.17
CA PHE A 239 36.42 -37.47 -70.13
C PHE A 239 35.29 -37.87 -71.08
N SER A 240 35.60 -38.01 -72.37
CA SER A 240 34.67 -38.61 -73.34
C SER A 240 35.40 -39.47 -74.36
N SER A 241 34.73 -40.49 -74.91
CA SER A 241 35.29 -41.36 -75.94
C SER A 241 34.21 -41.81 -76.92
N ILE A 242 34.57 -41.93 -78.19
CA ILE A 242 33.72 -42.50 -79.24
C ILE A 242 34.32 -43.83 -79.68
N SER A 243 33.51 -44.89 -79.77
CA SER A 243 33.94 -46.19 -80.29
C SER A 243 34.52 -46.09 -81.69
N ASP A 244 35.36 -47.04 -82.10
CA ASP A 244 35.97 -47.06 -83.44
C ASP A 244 34.92 -47.07 -84.56
N GLY A 245 33.79 -47.73 -84.34
CA GLY A 245 32.65 -47.74 -85.27
C GLY A 245 31.80 -46.47 -85.27
N GLY A 246 32.13 -45.45 -84.47
CA GLY A 246 31.39 -44.18 -84.39
C GLY A 246 30.04 -44.22 -83.68
N ASN A 247 29.50 -45.42 -83.46
CA ASN A 247 28.10 -45.58 -83.01
C ASN A 247 27.90 -45.39 -81.51
N TRP A 248 28.93 -45.61 -80.67
CA TRP A 248 28.83 -45.44 -79.22
C TRP A 248 29.66 -44.26 -78.71
N ILE A 249 29.07 -43.47 -77.83
CA ILE A 249 29.69 -42.32 -77.17
C ILE A 249 29.58 -42.52 -75.66
N ILE A 250 30.68 -42.41 -74.92
CA ILE A 250 30.68 -42.38 -73.46
C ILE A 250 31.20 -41.03 -72.96
N LYS A 251 30.64 -40.52 -71.87
CA LYS A 251 31.08 -39.29 -71.19
C LYS A 251 31.04 -39.49 -69.68
N GLY A 252 32.11 -39.10 -69.00
CA GLY A 252 32.19 -39.01 -67.55
C GLY A 252 32.66 -37.63 -67.14
N THR A 253 32.11 -37.06 -66.07
CA THR A 253 32.57 -35.78 -65.53
C THR A 253 32.71 -35.86 -64.02
N ALA A 254 33.72 -35.18 -63.47
CA ALA A 254 33.88 -34.91 -62.06
C ALA A 254 33.97 -33.39 -61.89
N SER A 255 33.34 -32.85 -60.86
CA SER A 255 33.20 -31.41 -60.68
C SER A 255 33.17 -31.03 -59.21
N GLY A 256 33.49 -29.78 -58.92
CA GLY A 256 33.37 -29.18 -57.60
C GLY A 256 33.11 -27.69 -57.67
N ASN A 257 32.93 -27.06 -56.52
CA ASN A 257 32.62 -25.62 -56.44
C ASN A 257 33.29 -24.91 -55.27
N SER A 258 33.20 -23.58 -55.26
CA SER A 258 33.76 -22.66 -54.25
C SER A 258 33.24 -22.89 -52.82
N ARG A 259 32.14 -23.64 -52.65
CA ARG A 259 31.60 -24.01 -51.33
C ARG A 259 32.11 -25.36 -50.84
N GLY A 260 32.95 -26.04 -51.62
CA GLY A 260 33.57 -27.31 -51.27
C GLY A 260 32.67 -28.53 -51.52
N HIS A 261 31.58 -28.40 -52.28
CA HIS A 261 30.80 -29.55 -52.71
C HIS A 261 31.38 -30.15 -53.99
N PHE A 262 31.26 -31.47 -54.13
CA PHE A 262 31.76 -32.24 -55.28
C PHE A 262 30.64 -33.10 -55.86
N GLY A 263 30.72 -33.40 -57.15
CA GLY A 263 29.78 -34.27 -57.83
C GLY A 263 30.38 -34.89 -59.09
N ALA A 264 29.82 -36.00 -59.53
CA ALA A 264 30.23 -36.69 -60.75
C ALA A 264 29.03 -37.16 -61.56
N THR A 265 29.21 -37.30 -62.88
CA THR A 265 28.21 -37.85 -63.80
C THR A 265 28.85 -38.85 -64.75
N ALA A 266 28.07 -39.82 -65.22
CA ALA A 266 28.44 -40.74 -66.29
C ALA A 266 27.26 -40.92 -67.24
N ALA A 267 27.52 -40.98 -68.55
CA ALA A 267 26.53 -41.09 -69.60
C ALA A 267 27.06 -41.91 -70.78
N VAL A 268 26.13 -42.56 -71.49
CA VAL A 268 26.36 -43.29 -72.73
C VAL A 268 25.30 -42.90 -73.77
N GLY A 269 25.69 -42.76 -75.02
CA GLY A 269 24.81 -42.48 -76.15
C GLY A 269 25.11 -43.41 -77.33
N TYR A 270 24.08 -43.74 -78.11
CA TYR A 270 24.19 -44.50 -79.34
C TYR A 270 23.65 -43.69 -80.52
N GLN A 271 24.37 -43.67 -81.64
CA GLN A 271 23.98 -43.03 -82.89
C GLN A 271 24.05 -44.03 -84.06
N TRP A 272 23.13 -43.89 -85.02
CA TRP A 272 22.99 -44.73 -86.22
C TRP A 272 22.87 -43.89 -87.49
#